data_AF-A0A866VVW5-F1
#
_entry.id   AF-A0A866VVW5-F1
#
_cell.length_a   1.000
_cell.length_b   1.000
_cell.length_c   1.000
_cell.angle_alpha   90.00
_cell.angle_beta   90.00
_cell.angle_gamma   90.00
#
_symmetry.space_group_name_H-M   'P 1'
#
loop_
_entity.id
_entity.type
_entity.pdbx_description
1 polymer ?
#
loop_
_entity_poly.entity_id
_entity_poly.type
_entity_poly.pdbx_seq_one_letter_code
_entity_poly.pdbx_strand_id
1 'polypeptide(L)'
;KDLILEMLYMNNFYMVVFLLFVVSTSLTVMYSFRLLYYALTGTMNIFSYHPMNDNSWVMLKSMSGLLIMAVIGGSKLMWLLFPVPSMICLPIELKLLTLIICLIGGSLGYYISNIKLFFFNKSLYYYKISWFLGSMWFMPSLSTLGMIFYPLKLGGNLMKFLDQ
;
A
#
# COMPACT_ATOMS: atom_id res chain seq x y z
N LYS A 1 -5.16 -3.85 -12.96
CA LYS A 1 -3.77 -4.06 -12.47
C LYS A 1 -3.13 -5.24 -13.19
N ASP A 2 -3.84 -6.37 -13.30
CA ASP A 2 -3.32 -7.57 -13.97
C ASP A 2 -2.90 -7.30 -15.42
N LEU A 3 -3.72 -6.57 -16.21
CA LEU A 3 -3.36 -6.17 -17.57
C LEU A 3 -2.05 -5.36 -17.64
N ILE A 4 -1.72 -4.55 -16.63
CA ILE A 4 -0.45 -3.81 -16.60
C ILE A 4 0.71 -4.78 -16.39
N LEU A 5 0.58 -5.73 -15.46
CA LEU A 5 1.61 -6.74 -15.19
C LEU A 5 1.83 -7.66 -16.40
N GLU A 6 0.74 -8.08 -17.06
CA GLU A 6 0.83 -8.89 -18.27
C GLU A 6 1.52 -8.15 -19.42
N MET A 7 1.23 -6.86 -19.61
CA MET A 7 1.95 -6.02 -20.58
C MET A 7 3.43 -5.85 -20.21
N LEU A 8 3.76 -5.80 -18.92
CA LEU A 8 5.14 -5.78 -18.47
C LEU A 8 5.85 -7.13 -18.74
N TYR A 9 5.17 -8.26 -18.60
CA TYR A 9 5.75 -9.58 -18.88
C TYR A 9 5.99 -9.83 -20.37
N MET A 10 5.13 -9.28 -21.23
CA MET A 10 5.32 -9.32 -22.68
C MET A 10 6.52 -8.51 -23.15
N ASN A 11 6.84 -7.45 -22.42
CA ASN A 11 7.95 -6.58 -22.77
C ASN A 11 9.26 -7.12 -22.20
N ASN A 12 10.33 -7.06 -22.99
CA ASN A 12 11.68 -7.41 -22.55
C ASN A 12 12.23 -6.34 -21.59
N PHE A 13 11.79 -6.36 -20.33
CA PHE A 13 12.41 -5.58 -19.27
C PHE A 13 13.61 -6.32 -18.67
N TYR A 14 14.53 -5.54 -18.08
CA TYR A 14 15.58 -6.11 -17.24
C TYR A 14 14.97 -6.93 -16.10
N MET A 15 15.57 -8.09 -15.81
CA MET A 15 15.12 -9.01 -14.76
C MET A 15 14.88 -8.32 -13.40
N VAL A 16 15.65 -7.26 -13.10
CA VAL A 16 15.49 -6.46 -11.87
C VAL A 16 14.11 -5.79 -11.79
N VAL A 17 13.63 -5.22 -12.90
CA VAL A 17 12.33 -4.54 -12.95
C VAL A 17 11.20 -5.56 -12.78
N PHE A 18 11.30 -6.71 -13.43
CA PHE A 18 10.36 -7.81 -13.26
C PHE A 18 10.25 -8.25 -11.79
N LEU A 19 11.40 -8.48 -11.13
CA LEU A 19 11.44 -8.86 -9.71
C LEU A 19 10.82 -7.80 -8.80
N LEU A 20 11.10 -6.51 -9.02
CA LEU A 20 10.53 -5.43 -8.22
C LEU A 20 9.00 -5.38 -8.33
N PHE A 21 8.43 -5.59 -9.53
CA PHE A 21 6.97 -5.62 -9.70
C PHE A 21 6.32 -6.86 -9.06
N VAL A 22 6.94 -8.03 -9.19
CA VAL A 22 6.46 -9.27 -8.56
C VAL A 22 6.50 -9.16 -7.03
N VAL A 23 7.61 -8.66 -6.46
CA VAL A 23 7.74 -8.51 -5.01
C VAL A 23 6.81 -7.43 -4.48
N SER A 24 6.69 -6.27 -5.16
CA SER A 24 5.80 -5.21 -4.71
C SER A 24 4.33 -5.63 -4.72
N THR A 25 3.88 -6.39 -5.74
CA THR A 25 2.51 -6.92 -5.75
C THR A 25 2.26 -7.87 -4.58
N SER A 26 3.19 -8.80 -4.30
CA SER A 26 3.09 -9.70 -3.14
C SER A 26 3.00 -8.94 -1.81
N LEU A 27 3.83 -7.90 -1.62
CA LEU A 27 3.86 -7.08 -0.41
C LEU A 27 2.57 -6.26 -0.24
N THR A 28 1.98 -5.75 -1.31
CA THR A 28 0.69 -5.02 -1.20
C THR A 28 -0.44 -5.91 -0.70
N VAL A 29 -0.43 -7.19 -1.08
CA VAL A 29 -1.41 -8.16 -0.59
C VAL A 29 -1.11 -8.52 0.87
N MET A 30 0.16 -8.73 1.25
CA MET A 30 0.52 -8.94 2.65
C MET A 30 0.07 -7.79 3.55
N TYR A 31 0.20 -6.54 3.08
CA TYR A 31 -0.21 -5.35 3.83
C TYR A 31 -1.74 -5.27 4.02
N SER A 32 -2.53 -5.56 2.97
CA SER A 32 -3.99 -5.53 3.09
C SER A 32 -4.50 -6.60 4.06
N PHE A 33 -3.97 -7.83 3.99
CA PHE A 33 -4.34 -8.90 4.92
C PHE A 33 -3.88 -8.62 6.36
N ARG A 34 -2.71 -8.01 6.54
CA ARG A 34 -2.27 -7.54 7.87
C ARG A 34 -3.25 -6.52 8.45
N LEU A 35 -3.74 -5.57 7.65
CA LEU A 35 -4.71 -4.58 8.09
C LEU A 35 -6.05 -5.24 8.45
N LEU A 36 -6.55 -6.15 7.61
CA LEU A 36 -7.75 -6.92 7.90
C LEU A 36 -7.62 -7.70 9.21
N TYR A 37 -6.44 -8.28 9.48
CA TYR A 37 -6.20 -9.00 10.72
C TYR A 37 -6.33 -8.12 11.95
N TYR A 38 -5.64 -6.97 11.97
CA TYR A 38 -5.66 -6.09 13.15
C TYR A 38 -6.97 -5.33 13.34
N ALA A 39 -7.68 -5.01 12.25
CA ALA A 39 -8.91 -4.22 12.33
C ALA A 39 -10.16 -5.06 12.59
N LEU A 40 -10.26 -6.26 12.01
CA LEU A 40 -11.52 -7.02 11.97
C LEU A 40 -11.43 -8.39 12.66
N THR A 41 -10.39 -9.18 12.40
CA THR A 41 -10.36 -10.59 12.86
C THR A 41 -9.64 -10.81 14.18
N GLY A 42 -8.76 -9.88 14.57
CA GLY A 42 -7.95 -9.96 15.78
C GLY A 42 -8.75 -9.71 17.06
N THR A 43 -8.11 -9.88 18.21
CA THR A 43 -8.70 -9.52 19.50
C THR A 43 -8.94 -8.02 19.58
N MET A 44 -10.09 -7.62 20.12
CA MET A 44 -10.44 -6.22 20.30
C MET A 44 -9.50 -5.56 21.33
N ASN A 45 -8.50 -4.83 20.83
CA ASN A 45 -7.54 -4.10 21.67
C ASN A 45 -8.03 -2.67 21.96
N ILE A 46 -9.30 -2.56 22.34
CA ILE A 46 -9.99 -1.29 22.57
C ILE A 46 -10.27 -1.15 24.08
N PHE A 47 -10.32 0.08 24.58
CA PHE A 47 -10.72 0.35 25.96
C PHE A 47 -12.12 -0.21 26.26
N SER A 48 -12.33 -0.66 27.49
CA SER A 48 -13.55 -1.36 27.93
C SER A 48 -14.84 -0.55 27.74
N TYR A 49 -14.77 0.78 27.71
CA TYR A 49 -15.90 1.68 27.47
C TYR A 49 -15.77 2.43 26.15
N HIS A 50 -15.68 1.71 25.03
CA HIS A 50 -15.67 2.35 23.72
C HIS A 50 -17.09 2.44 23.13
N PRO A 51 -17.61 3.65 22.84
CA PRO A 51 -18.89 3.81 22.18
C PRO A 51 -18.75 3.47 20.68
N MET A 52 -18.95 2.21 20.31
CA MET A 52 -19.07 1.80 18.90
C MET A 52 -20.51 2.04 18.44
N ASN A 53 -20.73 2.99 17.53
CA ASN A 53 -22.03 3.25 16.91
C ASN A 53 -21.88 3.60 15.43
N ASP A 54 -22.31 2.70 14.55
CA ASP A 54 -22.23 2.86 13.08
C ASP A 54 -23.57 3.30 12.45
N ASN A 55 -24.58 3.65 13.25
CA ASN A 55 -25.95 3.89 12.76
C ASN A 55 -26.18 5.23 12.05
N SER A 56 -25.12 5.98 11.70
CA SER A 56 -25.27 7.27 11.03
C SER A 56 -25.62 7.07 9.55
N TRP A 57 -26.87 7.38 9.20
CA TRP A 57 -27.39 7.25 7.83
C TRP A 57 -26.57 7.98 6.77
N VAL A 58 -25.98 9.14 7.12
CA VAL A 58 -25.14 9.92 6.20
C VAL A 58 -23.86 9.14 5.82
N MET A 59 -23.22 8.48 6.78
CA MET A 59 -22.01 7.69 6.55
C MET A 59 -22.32 6.41 5.78
N LEU A 60 -23.39 5.69 6.15
CA LEU A 60 -23.79 4.47 5.45
C LEU A 60 -24.15 4.74 3.98
N LYS A 61 -24.84 5.85 3.71
CA LYS A 61 -25.18 6.26 2.34
C LYS A 61 -23.93 6.58 1.49
N SER A 62 -22.93 7.23 2.06
CA SER A 62 -21.69 7.55 1.30
C SER A 62 -20.83 6.31 1.07
N MET A 63 -20.67 5.44 2.06
CA MET A 63 -19.92 4.19 1.94
C MET A 63 -20.53 3.25 0.90
N SER A 64 -21.85 3.07 0.92
CA SER A 64 -22.57 2.24 -0.06
C SER A 64 -22.43 2.76 -1.51
N GLY A 65 -22.49 4.07 -1.72
CA GLY A 65 -22.24 4.68 -3.04
C GLY A 65 -20.83 4.40 -3.56
N LEU A 66 -19.82 4.52 -2.69
CA LEU A 66 -18.42 4.22 -3.04
C LEU A 66 -18.22 2.73 -3.37
N LEU A 67 -18.85 1.82 -2.62
CA LEU A 67 -18.77 0.38 -2.88
C LEU A 67 -19.32 0.01 -4.26
N ILE A 68 -20.48 0.56 -4.64
CA ILE A 68 -21.09 0.31 -5.96
C ILE A 68 -20.16 0.82 -7.08
N MET A 69 -19.57 2.00 -6.90
CA MET A 69 -18.66 2.56 -7.90
C MET A 69 -17.34 1.76 -7.98
N ALA A 70 -16.83 1.24 -6.87
CA ALA A 70 -15.61 0.42 -6.88
C ALA A 70 -15.78 -0.89 -7.68
N VAL A 71 -16.96 -1.52 -7.61
CA VAL A 71 -17.25 -2.77 -8.33
C VAL A 71 -17.53 -2.53 -9.82
N ILE A 72 -18.40 -1.57 -10.15
CA ILE A 72 -18.87 -1.37 -11.54
C ILE A 72 -17.98 -0.38 -12.31
N GLY A 73 -17.32 0.55 -11.61
CA GLY A 73 -16.53 1.60 -12.23
C GLY A 73 -15.33 1.05 -13.01
N GLY A 74 -14.63 0.06 -12.46
CA GLY A 74 -13.46 -0.53 -13.10
C GLY A 74 -13.77 -1.18 -14.45
N SER A 75 -14.86 -1.96 -14.53
CA SER A 75 -15.25 -2.65 -15.77
C SER A 75 -15.73 -1.67 -16.84
N LYS A 76 -16.57 -0.69 -16.47
CA LYS A 76 -17.05 0.34 -17.40
C LYS A 76 -15.92 1.22 -17.93
N LEU A 77 -14.98 1.61 -17.07
CA LEU A 77 -13.82 2.41 -17.48
C LEU A 77 -12.88 1.65 -18.41
N MET A 78 -12.69 0.34 -18.20
CA MET A 78 -11.85 -0.47 -19.09
C MET A 78 -12.37 -0.45 -20.53
N TRP A 79 -13.69 -0.62 -20.71
CA TRP A 79 -14.30 -0.59 -22.04
C TRP A 79 -14.26 0.79 -22.69
N LEU A 80 -14.34 1.87 -21.90
CA LEU A 80 -14.31 3.24 -22.43
C LEU A 80 -12.88 3.67 -22.81
N LEU A 81 -11.89 3.38 -21.95
CA LEU A 81 -10.51 3.84 -22.12
C LEU A 81 -9.70 2.98 -23.09
N PHE A 82 -9.99 1.68 -23.20
CA PHE A 82 -9.26 0.75 -24.07
C PHE A 82 -10.20 0.09 -25.10
N PRO A 83 -10.62 0.82 -26.14
CA PRO A 83 -11.52 0.29 -27.16
C PRO A 83 -10.87 -0.81 -28.01
N VAL A 84 -9.53 -0.82 -28.10
CA VAL A 84 -8.75 -1.86 -28.79
C VAL A 84 -7.84 -2.54 -27.77
N PRO A 85 -8.18 -3.75 -27.27
CA PRO A 85 -7.30 -4.48 -26.37
C PRO A 85 -6.05 -4.95 -27.12
N SER A 86 -4.87 -4.73 -26.54
CA SER A 86 -3.62 -5.31 -27.05
C SER A 86 -3.62 -6.83 -26.85
N MET A 87 -3.21 -7.58 -27.87
CA MET A 87 -3.06 -9.03 -27.76
C MET A 87 -1.84 -9.37 -26.89
N ILE A 88 -2.08 -10.12 -25.81
CA ILE A 88 -1.06 -10.57 -24.85
C ILE A 88 -0.87 -12.08 -25.04
N CYS A 89 0.29 -12.50 -25.56
CA CYS A 89 0.63 -13.90 -25.82
C CYS A 89 1.71 -14.38 -24.85
N LEU A 90 1.30 -14.85 -23.67
CA LEU A 90 2.19 -15.37 -22.63
C LEU A 90 2.04 -16.88 -22.47
N PRO A 91 3.11 -17.61 -22.09
CA PRO A 91 2.99 -18.99 -21.62
C PRO A 91 2.11 -19.06 -20.36
N ILE A 92 1.46 -20.20 -20.14
CA ILE A 92 0.45 -20.37 -19.09
C ILE A 92 0.98 -20.03 -17.69
N GLU A 93 2.26 -20.31 -17.43
CA GLU A 93 2.93 -20.06 -16.16
C GLU A 93 2.99 -18.57 -15.83
N LEU A 94 3.40 -17.73 -16.79
CA LEU A 94 3.47 -16.27 -16.60
C LEU A 94 2.08 -15.63 -16.49
N LYS A 95 1.08 -16.22 -17.15
CA LYS A 95 -0.30 -15.74 -17.07
C LYS A 95 -0.92 -15.98 -15.69
N LEU A 96 -0.62 -17.13 -15.06
CA LEU A 96 -1.14 -17.46 -13.72
C LEU A 96 -0.29 -16.91 -12.57
N LEU A 97 0.91 -16.42 -12.87
CA LEU A 97 1.88 -15.95 -11.88
C LEU A 97 1.29 -14.91 -10.91
N THR A 98 0.58 -13.90 -11.41
CA THR A 98 0.00 -12.82 -10.59
C THR A 98 -0.99 -13.35 -9.56
N LEU A 99 -1.84 -14.29 -9.97
CA LEU A 99 -2.83 -14.92 -9.09
C LEU A 99 -2.15 -15.79 -8.01
N ILE A 100 -1.12 -16.56 -8.39
CA ILE A 100 -0.35 -17.38 -7.45
C ILE A 100 0.34 -16.50 -6.41
N ILE A 101 0.98 -15.41 -6.82
CA ILE A 101 1.62 -14.45 -5.92
C ILE A 101 0.60 -13.84 -4.94
N CYS A 102 -0.60 -13.50 -5.41
CA CYS A 102 -1.67 -12.97 -4.55
C CYS A 102 -2.10 -13.97 -3.47
N LEU A 103 -2.26 -15.25 -3.82
CA LEU A 103 -2.64 -16.29 -2.85
C LEU A 103 -1.53 -16.55 -1.82
N ILE A 104 -0.28 -16.63 -2.28
CA ILE A 104 0.89 -16.81 -1.40
C ILE A 104 1.05 -15.58 -0.49
N GLY A 105 0.96 -14.36 -1.05
CA GLY A 105 1.07 -13.12 -0.29
C GLY A 105 -0.02 -12.98 0.76
N GLY A 106 -1.26 -13.33 0.44
CA GLY A 106 -2.37 -13.25 1.38
C GLY A 106 -2.25 -14.25 2.53
N SER A 107 -1.93 -15.51 2.21
CA SER A 107 -1.72 -16.55 3.24
C SER A 107 -0.54 -16.21 4.15
N LEU A 108 0.62 -15.85 3.59
CA LEU A 108 1.78 -15.43 4.37
C LEU A 108 1.48 -14.19 5.22
N GLY A 109 0.82 -13.17 4.66
CA GLY A 109 0.46 -11.96 5.39
C GLY A 109 -0.39 -12.25 6.63
N TYR A 110 -1.37 -13.15 6.50
CA TYR A 110 -2.24 -13.56 7.60
C TYR A 110 -1.49 -14.39 8.67
N TYR A 111 -0.62 -15.32 8.25
CA TYR A 111 0.20 -16.09 9.19
C TYR A 111 1.21 -15.22 9.96
N ILE A 112 1.81 -14.24 9.29
CA ILE A 112 2.76 -13.31 9.94
C ILE A 112 2.05 -12.44 10.98
N SER A 113 0.80 -12.03 10.74
CA SER A 113 0.04 -11.22 11.69
C SER A 113 -0.50 -12.01 12.88
N ASN A 114 -0.69 -13.33 12.75
CA ASN A 114 -1.19 -14.18 13.82
C ASN A 114 -0.10 -14.55 14.84
N ILE A 115 0.36 -13.55 15.60
CA ILE A 115 1.34 -13.72 16.67
C ILE A 115 0.58 -13.95 17.99
N LYS A 116 0.76 -15.13 18.59
CA LYS A 116 0.24 -15.45 19.93
C LYS A 116 1.14 -14.86 21.04
N LEU A 117 0.57 -14.70 22.22
CA LEU A 117 1.17 -14.04 23.40
C LEU A 117 2.53 -14.62 23.87
N PHE A 118 2.89 -15.85 23.47
CA PHE A 118 4.14 -16.50 23.89
C PHE A 118 5.29 -16.40 22.88
N PHE A 119 5.13 -15.67 21.77
CA PHE A 119 6.23 -15.47 20.82
C PHE A 119 7.08 -14.26 21.21
N PHE A 120 8.41 -14.42 21.15
CA PHE A 120 9.34 -13.29 21.22
C PHE A 120 9.03 -12.29 20.09
N ASN A 121 8.87 -11.01 20.44
CA ASN A 121 8.65 -9.95 19.48
C ASN A 121 9.87 -9.78 18.56
N LYS A 122 9.79 -10.38 17.36
CA LYS A 122 10.86 -10.29 16.35
C LYS A 122 11.19 -8.85 15.95
N SER A 123 10.21 -7.95 15.99
CA SER A 123 10.42 -6.52 15.75
C SER A 123 11.29 -5.86 16.81
N LEU A 124 11.11 -6.19 18.09
CA LEU A 124 11.95 -5.67 19.17
C LEU A 124 13.39 -6.21 19.07
N TYR A 125 13.57 -7.46 18.65
CA TYR A 125 14.90 -8.02 18.43
C TYR A 125 15.67 -7.30 17.30
N TYR A 126 14.98 -6.97 16.19
CA TYR A 126 15.55 -6.22 15.06
C TYR A 126 15.15 -4.74 15.06
N TYR A 127 15.17 -4.09 16.24
CA TYR A 127 14.63 -2.75 16.43
C TYR A 127 15.17 -1.71 15.43
N LYS A 128 16.49 -1.70 15.19
CA LYS A 128 17.13 -0.73 14.27
C LYS A 128 16.56 -0.83 12.85
N ILE A 129 16.36 -2.05 12.36
CA ILE A 129 15.83 -2.30 11.01
C ILE A 129 14.34 -1.96 10.97
N SER A 130 13.57 -2.38 11.97
CA SER A 130 12.14 -2.06 12.01
C SER A 130 11.87 -0.55 12.12
N TRP A 131 12.71 0.17 12.88
CA TRP A 131 12.60 1.62 13.03
C TRP A 131 12.93 2.34 11.72
N PHE A 132 13.99 1.91 11.02
CA PHE A 132 14.37 2.46 9.71
C PHE A 132 13.30 2.25 8.63
N LEU A 133 12.72 1.03 8.55
CA LEU A 133 11.64 0.74 7.61
C LEU A 133 10.34 1.47 8.00
N GLY A 134 10.05 1.58 9.31
CA GLY A 134 8.89 2.29 9.83
C GLY A 134 8.93 3.80 9.60
N SER A 135 10.12 4.42 9.62
CA SER A 135 10.30 5.84 9.33
C SER A 135 10.27 6.19 7.82
N MET A 136 9.83 5.26 6.97
CA MET A 136 9.83 5.40 5.50
C MET A 136 11.19 5.84 4.97
N TRP A 137 12.27 5.17 5.42
CA TRP A 137 13.66 5.49 5.05
C TRP A 137 14.03 6.97 5.30
N PHE A 138 13.46 7.59 6.34
CA PHE A 138 13.65 9.01 6.67
C PHE A 138 13.29 9.99 5.54
N MET A 139 12.54 9.55 4.53
CA MET A 139 12.11 10.40 3.42
C MET A 139 11.35 11.65 3.89
N PRO A 140 10.40 11.59 4.85
CA PRO A 140 9.71 12.77 5.33
C PRO A 140 10.63 13.78 6.03
N SER A 141 11.60 13.32 6.83
CA SER A 141 12.56 14.20 7.49
C SER A 141 13.56 14.82 6.52
N LEU A 142 13.98 14.07 5.49
CA LEU A 142 14.87 14.56 4.44
C LEU A 142 14.18 15.61 3.57
N SER A 143 12.94 15.36 3.17
CA SER A 143 12.18 16.27 2.32
C SER A 143 11.77 17.55 3.05
N THR A 144 11.49 17.49 4.35
CA THR A 144 11.12 18.68 5.14
C THR A 144 12.34 19.48 5.57
N LEU A 145 13.30 18.90 6.30
CA LEU A 145 14.39 19.66 6.90
C LEU A 145 15.36 20.24 5.86
N GLY A 146 15.65 19.48 4.79
CA GLY A 146 16.54 19.94 3.72
C GLY A 146 15.93 21.04 2.87
N MET A 147 14.65 20.91 2.49
CA MET A 147 14.00 21.90 1.64
C MET A 147 13.56 23.16 2.37
N ILE A 148 13.24 23.10 3.66
CA ILE A 148 12.80 24.27 4.45
C ILE A 148 13.98 25.21 4.79
N PHE A 149 15.20 24.69 4.90
CA PHE A 149 16.36 25.48 5.31
C PHE A 149 16.70 26.63 4.34
N TYR A 150 16.70 26.37 3.02
CA TYR A 150 17.01 27.36 2.00
C TYR A 150 16.03 28.55 1.95
N PRO A 151 14.70 28.36 1.85
CA PRO A 151 13.75 29.47 1.85
C PRO A 151 13.73 30.24 3.16
N LEU A 152 13.90 29.59 4.32
CA LEU A 152 13.99 30.29 5.61
C LEU A 152 15.25 31.16 5.71
N LYS A 153 16.40 30.66 5.26
CA LYS A 153 17.65 31.44 5.27
C LYS A 153 17.57 32.65 4.33
N LEU A 154 16.97 32.46 3.14
CA LEU A 154 16.71 33.56 2.21
C LEU A 154 15.74 34.58 2.81
N GLY A 155 14.64 34.14 3.42
CA GLY A 155 13.69 35.02 4.09
C GLY A 155 14.34 35.84 5.22
N GLY A 156 15.17 35.22 6.05
CA GLY A 156 15.90 35.93 7.12
C GLY A 156 16.93 36.94 6.61
N ASN A 157 17.58 36.67 5.47
CA ASN A 157 18.46 37.65 4.83
C ASN A 157 17.65 38.80 4.22
N LEU A 158 16.54 38.52 3.56
CA LEU A 158 15.66 39.55 2.97
C LEU A 158 15.11 40.50 4.04
N MET A 159 14.64 39.99 5.19
CA MET A 159 14.21 40.83 6.31
C MET A 159 15.34 41.76 6.77
N LYS A 160 16.57 41.26 6.89
CA LYS A 160 17.72 42.09 7.31
C LYS A 160 18.10 43.17 6.30
N PHE A 161 17.90 42.94 4.99
CA PHE A 161 18.26 43.90 3.95
C PHE A 161 17.11 44.86 3.57
N LEU A 162 15.86 44.52 3.89
CA LEU A 162 14.68 45.31 3.53
C LEU A 162 14.07 46.06 4.73
N ASP A 163 14.18 45.53 5.95
CA ASP A 163 13.60 46.13 7.17
C ASP A 163 14.63 46.90 8.03
N GLN A 164 15.92 46.95 7.63
CA GLN A 164 16.90 47.96 8.07
C GLN A 164 17.02 49.06 7.02
#